data_AF-A0A818MGQ4-F1
#
_entry.id   AF-A0A818MGQ4-F1
#
_cell.length_a   1.000
_cell.length_b   1.000
_cell.length_c   1.000
_cell.angle_alpha   90.00
_cell.angle_beta   90.00
_cell.angle_gamma   90.00
#
_symmetry.space_group_name_H-M   'P 1'
#
loop_
_entity.id
_entity.type
_entity.pdbx_description
1 polymer ?
#
loop_
_entity_poly.entity_id
_entity_poly.type
_entity_poly.pdbx_seq_one_letter_code
_entity_poly.pdbx_strand_id
1 'polypeptide(L)'
;MINNYFKTVCVILLASLTQTLFGQNNVIQVSTSKELYAALSDALPKTIHISKRIEDVNQITLHSNQILVGDNEHAALIFRAGEEGIKLTENNTIKNLHVQTDPKKRAIFADVSVSNWGNLSIQTVTTIGQVQFLAKDKVTAGHVQINGLDIIYADVYDNKERPAAWNVYLLQGALTIYNMQKDPSVIITSEILNVSVGRR
;
A
#
# COMPACT_ATOMS: atom_id res chain seq x y z
N MET A 1 38.10 -8.84 65.44
CA MET A 1 39.06 -8.42 64.40
C MET A 1 38.65 -9.03 63.06
N ILE A 2 38.06 -8.19 62.21
CA ILE A 2 38.24 -8.08 60.75
C ILE A 2 38.63 -9.37 59.99
N ASN A 3 37.75 -9.92 59.14
CA ASN A 3 37.84 -9.71 57.68
C ASN A 3 36.60 -10.21 56.92
N ASN A 4 36.01 -9.30 56.15
CA ASN A 4 35.06 -9.54 55.06
C ASN A 4 35.77 -10.27 53.91
N TYR A 5 35.06 -11.09 53.12
CA TYR A 5 35.12 -11.07 51.65
C TYR A 5 34.09 -12.05 51.04
N PHE A 6 33.49 -11.62 49.93
CA PHE A 6 32.61 -12.35 49.00
C PHE A 6 31.10 -12.42 49.30
N LYS A 7 30.45 -11.27 49.03
CA LYS A 7 29.11 -11.20 48.42
C LYS A 7 29.05 -12.12 47.20
N THR A 8 28.29 -13.21 47.28
CA THR A 8 27.78 -13.90 46.09
C THR A 8 26.53 -13.17 45.64
N VAL A 9 26.72 -12.17 44.78
CA VAL A 9 25.64 -11.63 43.96
C VAL A 9 25.32 -12.71 42.94
N CYS A 10 24.16 -13.35 43.07
CA CYS A 10 23.57 -14.18 42.03
C CYS A 10 23.27 -13.26 40.85
N VAL A 11 24.23 -13.16 39.93
CA VAL A 11 24.04 -12.58 38.60
C VAL A 11 23.15 -13.57 37.88
N ILE A 12 21.84 -13.36 37.94
CA ILE A 12 20.91 -13.96 36.97
C ILE A 12 21.36 -13.40 35.63
N LEU A 13 22.05 -14.26 34.87
CA LEU A 13 22.44 -14.04 33.49
C LEU A 13 21.14 -13.76 32.72
N LEU A 14 20.87 -12.48 32.45
CA LEU A 14 19.95 -12.01 31.41
C LEU A 14 20.57 -12.40 30.06
N ALA A 15 20.51 -13.68 29.74
CA ALA A 15 21.02 -14.24 28.50
C ALA A 15 19.95 -15.14 27.88
N SER A 16 18.89 -14.53 27.38
CA SER A 16 18.21 -14.90 26.12
C SER A 16 16.84 -14.22 26.06
N LEU A 17 16.81 -12.97 25.59
CA LEU A 17 15.59 -12.39 25.02
C LEU A 17 15.93 -11.30 23.99
N THR A 18 17.06 -11.48 23.29
CA THR A 18 17.33 -10.85 22.00
C THR A 18 16.98 -11.84 20.89
N GLN A 19 15.80 -12.46 20.98
CA GLN A 19 15.11 -12.97 19.80
C GLN A 19 14.34 -11.78 19.21
N THR A 20 14.95 -11.17 18.20
CA THR A 20 14.30 -10.66 16.98
C THR A 20 12.79 -10.39 17.10
N LEU A 21 12.41 -9.21 17.60
CA LEU A 21 11.03 -8.70 17.54
C LEU A 21 10.65 -8.13 16.15
N PHE A 22 11.36 -8.51 15.08
CA PHE A 22 10.94 -8.35 13.68
C PHE A 22 10.26 -9.65 13.17
N GLY A 23 9.45 -10.30 14.02
CA GLY A 23 9.20 -11.74 13.87
C GLY A 23 7.80 -12.27 14.18
N GLN A 24 6.80 -11.43 14.42
CA GLN A 24 5.40 -11.84 14.30
C GLN A 24 4.66 -10.81 13.45
N ASN A 25 4.78 -10.95 12.12
CA ASN A 25 3.76 -10.39 11.26
C ASN A 25 2.44 -11.01 11.70
N ASN A 26 1.56 -10.20 12.29
CA ASN A 26 0.20 -10.64 12.59
C ASN A 26 -0.45 -10.98 11.24
N VAL A 27 -0.60 -12.27 10.96
CA VAL A 27 -1.19 -12.76 9.72
C VAL A 27 -2.67 -12.97 9.97
N ILE A 28 -3.50 -12.25 9.22
CA ILE A 28 -4.96 -12.34 9.32
C ILE A 28 -5.49 -12.78 7.98
N GLN A 29 -6.12 -13.95 7.94
CA GLN A 29 -6.85 -14.40 6.76
C GLN A 29 -8.27 -13.84 6.78
N VAL A 30 -8.70 -13.30 5.65
CA VAL A 30 -10.04 -12.73 5.46
C VAL A 30 -10.67 -13.29 4.20
N SER A 31 -11.98 -13.41 4.26
CA SER A 31 -12.81 -14.00 3.21
C SER A 31 -14.12 -13.22 3.01
N THR A 32 -14.45 -12.32 3.93
CA THR A 32 -15.65 -11.46 3.85
C THR A 32 -15.29 -9.99 4.03
N SER A 33 -16.17 -9.09 3.57
CA SER A 33 -15.99 -7.65 3.76
C SER A 33 -15.96 -7.27 5.24
N LYS A 34 -16.77 -7.92 6.08
CA LYS A 34 -16.76 -7.73 7.54
C LYS A 34 -15.40 -8.06 8.16
N GLU A 35 -14.81 -9.19 7.77
CA GLU A 35 -13.47 -9.59 8.24
C GLU A 35 -12.39 -8.63 7.74
N LEU A 36 -12.47 -8.19 6.49
CA LEU A 36 -11.56 -7.21 5.92
C LEU A 36 -11.59 -5.89 6.72
N TYR A 37 -12.78 -5.35 6.99
CA TYR A 37 -12.90 -4.12 7.77
C TYR A 37 -12.44 -4.30 9.22
N ALA A 38 -12.70 -5.46 9.83
CA ALA A 38 -12.17 -5.77 11.16
C ALA A 38 -10.64 -5.81 11.17
N ALA A 39 -10.03 -6.44 10.16
CA ALA A 39 -8.57 -6.50 10.04
C ALA A 39 -7.93 -5.11 9.85
N LEU A 40 -8.63 -4.21 9.16
CA LEU A 40 -8.21 -2.83 8.90
C LEU A 40 -8.56 -1.84 10.03
N SER A 41 -9.25 -2.29 11.08
CA SER A 41 -9.78 -1.37 12.11
C SER A 41 -8.71 -0.79 13.04
N ASP A 42 -7.59 -1.50 13.24
CA ASP A 42 -6.44 -1.00 13.97
C ASP A 42 -5.24 -0.78 13.06
N ALA A 43 -4.40 0.19 13.45
CA ALA A 43 -3.24 0.62 12.68
C ALA A 43 -1.99 -0.23 12.90
N LEU A 44 -2.11 -1.43 13.51
CA LEU A 44 -0.93 -2.27 13.74
C LEU A 44 -0.40 -2.83 12.42
N PRO A 45 0.94 -2.96 12.27
CA PRO A 45 1.55 -3.69 11.17
C PRO A 45 1.04 -5.13 11.13
N LYS A 46 0.57 -5.56 9.96
CA LYS A 46 -0.01 -6.89 9.77
C LYS A 46 -0.04 -7.27 8.29
N THR A 47 -0.13 -8.56 8.02
CA THR A 47 -0.35 -9.11 6.68
C THR A 47 -1.77 -9.64 6.60
N ILE A 48 -2.56 -9.07 5.70
CA ILE A 48 -3.97 -9.39 5.47
C ILE A 48 -4.05 -10.25 4.22
N HIS A 49 -4.43 -11.51 4.41
CA HIS A 49 -4.54 -12.53 3.37
C HIS A 49 -5.96 -12.61 2.84
N ILE A 50 -6.16 -12.22 1.58
CA ILE A 50 -7.42 -12.34 0.86
C ILE A 50 -7.51 -13.75 0.28
N SER A 51 -8.34 -14.58 0.90
CA SER A 51 -8.45 -16.00 0.54
C SER A 51 -9.36 -16.28 -0.65
N LYS A 52 -10.27 -15.36 -0.98
CA LYS A 52 -11.24 -15.48 -2.07
C LYS A 52 -11.70 -14.10 -2.54
N ARG A 53 -12.53 -14.08 -3.58
CA ARG A 53 -13.23 -12.89 -4.06
C ARG A 53 -14.16 -12.31 -2.99
N ILE A 54 -13.97 -11.03 -2.67
CA ILE A 54 -14.81 -10.23 -1.77
C ILE A 54 -15.45 -9.10 -2.57
N GLU A 55 -16.78 -9.03 -2.54
CA GLU A 55 -17.57 -8.05 -3.29
C GLU A 55 -18.18 -6.98 -2.39
N ASP A 56 -18.73 -5.93 -3.01
CA ASP A 56 -19.37 -4.78 -2.37
C ASP A 56 -18.49 -4.09 -1.31
N VAL A 57 -17.19 -4.00 -1.61
CA VAL A 57 -16.19 -3.36 -0.74
C VAL A 57 -16.26 -1.84 -0.92
N ASN A 58 -16.31 -1.08 0.17
CA ASN A 58 -16.14 0.38 0.15
C ASN A 58 -14.65 0.70 0.02
N GLN A 59 -14.28 1.94 -0.31
CA GLN A 59 -12.87 2.33 -0.30
C GLN A 59 -12.18 1.94 1.02
N ILE A 60 -11.02 1.30 0.92
CA ILE A 60 -10.20 0.92 2.07
C ILE A 60 -8.93 1.77 2.16
N THR A 61 -8.39 1.89 3.36
CA THR A 61 -7.07 2.52 3.59
C THR A 61 -6.18 1.52 4.29
N LEU A 62 -5.01 1.24 3.72
CA LEU A 62 -3.97 0.48 4.43
C LEU A 62 -3.23 1.43 5.36
N HIS A 63 -3.17 1.09 6.64
CA HIS A 63 -2.35 1.82 7.62
C HIS A 63 -0.87 1.54 7.41
N SER A 64 -0.01 2.35 8.04
CA SER A 64 1.44 2.24 7.89
C SER A 64 1.92 0.81 8.16
N ASN A 65 2.75 0.27 7.26
CA ASN A 65 3.33 -1.09 7.32
C ASN A 65 2.31 -2.24 7.23
N GLN A 66 1.09 -1.99 6.72
CA GLN A 66 0.15 -3.07 6.40
C GLN A 66 0.41 -3.61 4.99
N ILE A 67 0.25 -4.94 4.88
CA ILE A 67 0.43 -5.70 3.65
C ILE A 67 -0.90 -6.37 3.31
N LEU A 68 -1.33 -6.27 2.07
CA LEU A 68 -2.50 -6.96 1.52
C LEU A 68 -2.03 -7.98 0.48
N VAL A 69 -2.33 -9.26 0.70
CA VAL A 69 -1.86 -10.36 -0.16
C VAL A 69 -3.04 -11.21 -0.59
N GLY A 70 -3.14 -11.56 -1.87
CA GLY A 70 -4.02 -12.63 -2.30
C GLY A 70 -3.37 -14.01 -2.14
N ASP A 71 -4.11 -14.96 -1.56
CA ASP A 71 -3.61 -16.33 -1.32
C ASP A 71 -3.55 -17.18 -2.59
N ASN A 72 -4.35 -16.83 -3.60
CA ASN A 72 -4.51 -17.59 -4.83
C ASN A 72 -5.00 -16.69 -5.97
N GLU A 73 -5.10 -17.25 -7.17
CA GLU A 73 -5.54 -16.55 -8.39
C GLU A 73 -7.00 -16.04 -8.34
N HIS A 74 -7.82 -16.52 -7.41
CA HIS A 74 -9.21 -16.05 -7.22
C HIS A 74 -9.32 -14.98 -6.13
N ALA A 75 -8.21 -14.60 -5.48
CA ALA A 75 -8.18 -13.52 -4.51
C ALA A 75 -8.48 -12.19 -5.21
N ALA A 76 -9.60 -11.58 -4.84
CA ALA A 76 -10.06 -10.36 -5.49
C ALA A 76 -10.81 -9.45 -4.52
N LEU A 77 -10.63 -8.14 -4.69
CA LEU A 77 -11.45 -7.11 -4.07
C LEU A 77 -12.24 -6.38 -5.15
N ILE A 78 -13.56 -6.46 -5.04
CA ILE A 78 -14.49 -5.82 -5.96
C ILE A 78 -15.20 -4.71 -5.21
N PHE A 79 -14.83 -3.48 -5.56
CA PHE A 79 -15.33 -2.28 -4.92
C PHE A 79 -16.71 -1.92 -5.48
N ARG A 80 -17.56 -1.37 -4.62
CA ARG A 80 -18.90 -0.92 -4.99
C ARG A 80 -18.81 0.15 -6.09
N ALA A 81 -19.79 0.16 -6.99
CA ALA A 81 -19.88 1.17 -8.04
C ALA A 81 -19.76 2.60 -7.48
N GLY A 82 -18.90 3.41 -8.09
CA GLY A 82 -18.64 4.78 -7.67
C GLY A 82 -17.60 4.96 -6.55
N GLU A 83 -17.23 3.88 -5.84
CA GLU A 83 -16.17 3.91 -4.82
C GLU A 83 -14.79 3.94 -5.45
N GLU A 84 -13.81 4.44 -4.70
CA GLU A 84 -12.41 4.20 -5.02
C GLU A 84 -11.96 2.87 -4.40
N GLY A 85 -10.78 2.39 -4.79
CA GLY A 85 -10.25 1.13 -4.31
C GLY A 85 -9.41 1.28 -3.04
N ILE A 86 -8.12 1.01 -3.17
CA ILE A 86 -7.18 0.91 -2.07
C ILE A 86 -6.36 2.19 -1.96
N LYS A 87 -6.49 2.89 -0.84
CA LYS A 87 -5.62 4.01 -0.46
C LYS A 87 -4.41 3.50 0.32
N LEU A 88 -3.21 3.83 -0.16
CA LEU A 88 -1.93 3.49 0.43
C LEU A 88 -1.40 4.67 1.25
N THR A 89 -0.90 4.42 2.46
CA THR A 89 -0.28 5.43 3.32
C THR A 89 1.25 5.33 3.28
N GLU A 90 1.85 4.51 4.14
CA GLU A 90 3.30 4.41 4.30
C GLU A 90 3.73 2.94 4.38
N ASN A 91 4.80 2.57 3.68
CA ASN A 91 5.38 1.22 3.71
C ASN A 91 4.37 0.10 3.40
N ASN A 92 3.40 0.39 2.52
CA ASN A 92 2.37 -0.58 2.18
C ASN A 92 2.77 -1.47 1.02
N THR A 93 2.29 -2.71 1.05
CA THR A 93 2.44 -3.66 -0.05
C THR A 93 1.10 -4.25 -0.45
N ILE A 94 0.81 -4.28 -1.76
CA ILE A 94 -0.27 -5.07 -2.35
C ILE A 94 0.36 -6.14 -3.22
N LYS A 95 -0.04 -7.40 -3.02
CA LYS A 95 0.55 -8.53 -3.75
C LYS A 95 -0.47 -9.57 -4.18
N ASN A 96 -0.28 -10.16 -5.37
CA ASN A 96 -1.03 -11.33 -5.86
C ASN A 96 -2.56 -11.14 -5.83
N LEU A 97 -3.06 -9.96 -6.24
CA LEU A 97 -4.45 -9.59 -6.01
C LEU A 97 -5.10 -9.02 -7.27
N HIS A 98 -6.36 -9.38 -7.51
CA HIS A 98 -7.22 -8.66 -8.45
C HIS A 98 -7.97 -7.54 -7.74
N VAL A 99 -7.84 -6.31 -8.23
CA VAL A 99 -8.47 -5.11 -7.65
C VAL A 99 -9.36 -4.46 -8.68
N GLN A 100 -10.67 -4.46 -8.46
CA GLN A 100 -11.63 -3.92 -9.41
C GLN A 100 -12.47 -2.83 -8.77
N THR A 101 -12.44 -1.65 -9.38
CA THR A 101 -13.44 -0.60 -9.14
C THR A 101 -14.11 -0.21 -10.47
N ASP A 102 -14.98 0.80 -10.44
CA ASP A 102 -15.46 1.50 -11.61
C ASP A 102 -14.26 2.01 -12.44
N PRO A 103 -14.22 1.78 -13.77
CA PRO A 103 -13.11 2.23 -14.61
C PRO A 103 -12.76 3.71 -14.50
N LYS A 104 -13.73 4.56 -14.11
CA LYS A 104 -13.53 6.00 -13.90
C LYS A 104 -12.96 6.36 -12.53
N LYS A 105 -12.67 5.37 -11.68
CA LYS A 105 -12.20 5.55 -10.30
C LYS A 105 -10.78 5.04 -10.15
N ARG A 106 -10.14 5.48 -9.06
CA ARG A 106 -8.79 5.03 -8.68
C ARG A 106 -8.92 3.69 -7.99
N ALA A 107 -8.35 2.65 -8.58
CA ALA A 107 -8.28 1.31 -8.00
C ALA A 107 -7.21 1.23 -6.91
N ILE A 108 -6.06 1.84 -7.13
CA ILE A 108 -4.97 1.92 -6.16
C ILE A 108 -4.39 3.33 -6.21
N PHE A 109 -4.28 3.98 -5.06
CA PHE A 109 -3.74 5.34 -5.00
C PHE A 109 -3.05 5.65 -3.69
N ALA A 110 -2.13 6.62 -3.70
CA ALA A 110 -1.42 7.04 -2.50
C ALA A 110 -2.11 8.19 -1.77
N ASP A 111 -2.03 8.17 -0.45
CA ASP A 111 -2.51 9.21 0.44
C ASP A 111 -1.57 10.41 0.42
N VAL A 112 -2.10 11.60 0.14
CA VAL A 112 -1.34 12.85 0.06
C VAL A 112 -1.28 13.59 1.41
N SER A 113 -1.94 13.04 2.43
CA SER A 113 -1.97 13.60 3.79
C SER A 113 -0.82 13.10 4.68
N VAL A 114 -0.06 12.10 4.24
CA VAL A 114 1.17 11.64 4.90
C VAL A 114 2.39 12.34 4.30
N SER A 115 3.42 12.59 5.11
CA SER A 115 4.62 13.30 4.66
C SER A 115 5.59 12.43 3.89
N ASN A 116 5.64 11.13 4.21
CA ASN A 116 6.54 10.19 3.59
C ASN A 116 5.78 8.90 3.29
N TRP A 117 5.84 8.45 2.04
CA TRP A 117 5.26 7.17 1.65
C TRP A 117 6.14 5.98 2.03
N GLY A 118 7.41 6.21 2.38
CA GLY A 118 8.38 5.15 2.58
C GLY A 118 8.51 4.32 1.30
N ASN A 119 8.29 3.01 1.37
CA ASN A 119 8.23 2.13 0.19
C ASN A 119 6.80 1.62 -0.06
N LEU A 120 6.17 2.08 -1.14
CA LEU A 120 4.90 1.53 -1.63
C LEU A 120 5.19 0.47 -2.69
N SER A 121 4.76 -0.77 -2.44
CA SER A 121 5.04 -1.90 -3.33
C SER A 121 3.77 -2.50 -3.93
N ILE A 122 3.76 -2.67 -5.26
CA ILE A 122 2.73 -3.40 -6.00
C ILE A 122 3.39 -4.59 -6.70
N GLN A 123 2.94 -5.81 -6.41
CA GLN A 123 3.55 -7.04 -6.92
C GLN A 123 2.50 -8.00 -7.48
N THR A 124 2.57 -8.33 -8.77
CA THR A 124 1.64 -9.29 -9.41
C THR A 124 0.18 -8.92 -9.15
N VAL A 125 -0.22 -7.71 -9.54
CA VAL A 125 -1.57 -7.17 -9.32
C VAL A 125 -2.26 -6.98 -10.66
N THR A 126 -3.50 -7.43 -10.75
CA THR A 126 -4.36 -7.13 -11.91
C THR A 126 -5.44 -6.15 -11.48
N THR A 127 -5.80 -5.18 -12.32
CA THR A 127 -6.77 -4.16 -11.93
C THR A 127 -7.66 -3.62 -13.04
N ILE A 128 -8.88 -3.21 -12.64
CA ILE A 128 -9.77 -2.32 -13.39
C ILE A 128 -9.94 -1.04 -12.59
N GLY A 129 -9.70 0.09 -13.24
CA GLY A 129 -9.59 1.41 -12.63
C GLY A 129 -8.14 1.93 -12.65
N GLN A 130 -7.97 3.20 -12.28
CA GLN A 130 -6.70 3.90 -12.35
C GLN A 130 -5.76 3.50 -11.20
N VAL A 131 -4.46 3.36 -11.49
CA VAL A 131 -3.40 3.32 -10.48
C VAL A 131 -2.68 4.68 -10.45
N GLN A 132 -2.72 5.37 -9.31
CA GLN A 132 -2.34 6.77 -9.23
C GLN A 132 -1.46 7.11 -8.01
N PHE A 133 -0.26 7.64 -8.25
CA PHE A 133 0.67 8.14 -7.24
C PHE A 133 1.01 9.60 -7.55
N LEU A 134 0.34 10.54 -6.86
CA LEU A 134 0.60 11.97 -7.00
C LEU A 134 1.26 12.49 -5.74
N ALA A 135 2.55 12.82 -5.80
CA ALA A 135 3.22 13.44 -4.66
C ALA A 135 2.90 14.92 -4.67
N LYS A 136 1.94 15.29 -3.83
CA LYS A 136 1.45 16.66 -3.63
C LYS A 136 1.13 16.86 -2.15
N ASP A 137 0.68 18.06 -1.82
CA ASP A 137 0.29 18.44 -0.47
C ASP A 137 1.43 18.15 0.52
N LYS A 138 1.25 17.20 1.45
CA LYS A 138 2.23 16.93 2.51
C LYS A 138 3.40 16.04 2.07
N VAL A 139 3.30 15.34 0.94
CA VAL A 139 4.27 14.31 0.54
C VAL A 139 5.60 14.93 0.13
N THR A 140 6.67 14.68 0.88
CA THR A 140 8.03 15.19 0.62
C THR A 140 9.04 14.10 0.26
N ALA A 141 8.70 12.83 0.44
CA ALA A 141 9.55 11.71 0.09
C ALA A 141 8.73 10.43 -0.18
N GLY A 142 9.31 9.51 -0.94
CA GLY A 142 8.74 8.20 -1.19
C GLY A 142 9.44 7.42 -2.29
N HIS A 143 9.28 6.11 -2.23
CA HIS A 143 9.67 5.17 -3.26
C HIS A 143 8.44 4.35 -3.67
N VAL A 144 8.19 4.26 -4.98
CA VAL A 144 7.11 3.44 -5.54
C VAL A 144 7.74 2.30 -6.34
N GLN A 145 7.55 1.07 -5.88
CA GLN A 145 8.03 -0.13 -6.56
C GLN A 145 6.84 -0.88 -7.18
N ILE A 146 6.90 -1.10 -8.48
CA ILE A 146 5.87 -1.83 -9.22
C ILE A 146 6.53 -2.97 -9.99
N ASN A 147 6.09 -4.20 -9.77
CA ASN A 147 6.52 -5.36 -10.53
C ASN A 147 5.33 -6.27 -10.84
N GLY A 148 4.95 -6.39 -12.11
CA GLY A 148 3.85 -7.28 -12.53
C GLY A 148 2.48 -6.64 -12.35
N LEU A 149 2.32 -5.38 -12.72
CA LEU A 149 1.01 -4.71 -12.70
C LEU A 149 0.33 -4.84 -14.07
N ASP A 150 -0.85 -5.43 -14.11
CA ASP A 150 -1.70 -5.49 -15.29
C ASP A 150 -2.96 -4.64 -15.10
N ILE A 151 -3.06 -3.53 -15.82
CA ILE A 151 -4.26 -2.69 -15.82
C ILE A 151 -5.10 -3.09 -17.03
N ILE A 152 -6.18 -3.82 -16.79
CA ILE A 152 -7.09 -4.29 -17.85
C ILE A 152 -7.71 -3.08 -18.56
N TYR A 153 -8.31 -2.17 -17.79
CA TYR A 153 -8.99 -0.99 -18.30
C TYR A 153 -9.09 0.11 -17.24
N ALA A 154 -8.94 1.36 -17.67
CA ALA A 154 -9.21 2.56 -16.88
C ALA A 154 -9.68 3.68 -17.81
N ASP A 155 -10.74 4.40 -17.42
CA ASP A 155 -11.25 5.57 -18.12
C ASP A 155 -10.94 6.83 -17.31
N VAL A 156 -9.84 7.47 -17.67
CA VAL A 156 -9.30 8.64 -16.96
C VAL A 156 -9.64 9.96 -17.65
N TYR A 157 -10.49 9.93 -18.69
CA TYR A 157 -10.80 11.11 -19.50
C TYR A 157 -11.44 12.24 -18.70
N ASP A 158 -12.36 11.88 -17.80
CA ASP A 158 -13.10 12.82 -16.95
C ASP A 158 -12.33 13.24 -15.69
N ASN A 159 -11.06 12.83 -15.54
CA ASN A 159 -10.30 13.15 -14.34
C ASN A 159 -10.06 14.66 -14.23
N LYS A 160 -10.53 15.24 -13.11
CA LYS A 160 -10.50 16.69 -12.85
C LYS A 160 -9.10 17.15 -12.44
N GLU A 161 -8.32 16.29 -11.81
CA GLU A 161 -6.95 16.61 -11.44
C GLU A 161 -6.07 16.52 -12.69
N ARG A 162 -5.72 17.69 -13.22
CA ARG A 162 -4.88 17.80 -14.41
C ARG A 162 -3.57 18.46 -14.02
N PRO A 163 -2.48 17.68 -13.89
CA PRO A 163 -1.14 18.22 -13.81
C PRO A 163 -0.93 19.28 -14.89
N ALA A 164 -0.49 20.47 -14.48
CA ALA A 164 -0.31 21.59 -15.39
C ALA A 164 1.16 22.02 -15.40
N ALA A 165 1.73 22.16 -16.59
CA ALA A 165 3.02 22.78 -16.80
C ALA A 165 2.90 23.72 -18.01
N TRP A 166 3.39 24.96 -17.89
CA TRP A 166 3.38 25.96 -18.97
C TRP A 166 2.03 26.15 -19.67
N ASN A 167 0.93 26.27 -18.90
CA ASN A 167 -0.45 26.39 -19.41
C ASN A 167 -0.96 25.20 -20.23
N VAL A 168 -0.26 24.06 -20.22
CA VAL A 168 -0.69 22.80 -20.79
C VAL A 168 -1.12 21.86 -19.67
N TYR A 169 -2.29 21.23 -19.84
CA TYR A 169 -2.83 20.24 -18.93
C TYR A 169 -2.49 18.84 -19.44
N LEU A 170 -1.86 18.02 -18.60
CA LEU A 170 -1.61 16.62 -18.89
C LEU A 170 -2.86 15.81 -18.51
N LEU A 171 -3.35 15.03 -19.47
CA LEU A 171 -4.30 13.97 -19.16
C LEU A 171 -3.53 12.86 -18.44
N GLN A 172 -4.07 12.41 -17.32
CA GLN A 172 -3.52 11.27 -16.61
C GLN A 172 -3.72 9.99 -17.42
N GLY A 173 -2.83 9.02 -17.24
CA GLY A 173 -2.96 7.68 -17.82
C GLY A 173 -3.55 6.68 -16.82
N ALA A 174 -3.78 5.46 -17.29
CA ALA A 174 -4.24 4.34 -16.46
C ALA A 174 -3.28 4.06 -15.29
N LEU A 175 -1.97 4.17 -15.53
CA LEU A 175 -0.95 4.32 -14.50
C LEU A 175 -0.42 5.76 -14.53
N THR A 176 -0.39 6.43 -13.38
CA THR A 176 0.21 7.76 -13.25
C THR A 176 1.09 7.81 -12.00
N ILE A 177 2.36 8.17 -12.17
CA ILE A 177 3.27 8.53 -11.08
C ILE A 177 3.79 9.93 -11.38
N TYR A 178 3.52 10.90 -10.51
CA TYR A 178 3.90 12.27 -10.75
C TYR A 178 4.25 13.02 -9.47
N ASN A 179 5.39 13.71 -9.49
CA ASN A 179 5.79 14.64 -8.44
C ASN A 179 5.26 16.04 -8.78
N MET A 180 4.25 16.48 -8.03
CA MET A 180 3.60 17.78 -8.16
C MET A 180 4.15 18.83 -7.19
N GLN A 181 5.19 18.49 -6.42
CA GLN A 181 5.78 19.42 -5.48
C GLN A 181 6.45 20.57 -6.20
N LYS A 182 6.26 21.77 -5.65
CA LYS A 182 6.93 22.99 -6.14
C LYS A 182 8.38 23.07 -5.67
N ASP A 183 8.67 22.44 -4.53
CA ASP A 183 10.00 22.38 -3.96
C ASP A 183 10.87 21.41 -4.78
N PRO A 184 11.92 21.89 -5.46
CA PRO A 184 12.77 21.05 -6.30
C PRO A 184 13.65 20.08 -5.48
N SER A 185 13.73 20.24 -4.16
CA SER A 185 14.44 19.30 -3.28
C SER A 185 13.63 18.03 -3.00
N VAL A 186 12.32 18.03 -3.25
CA VAL A 186 11.48 16.86 -3.09
C VAL A 186 11.74 15.87 -4.22
N ILE A 187 12.27 14.70 -3.85
CA ILE A 187 12.55 13.61 -4.78
C ILE A 187 11.62 12.44 -4.47
N ILE A 188 10.87 12.03 -5.48
CA ILE A 188 10.09 10.79 -5.49
C ILE A 188 10.75 9.84 -6.46
N THR A 189 11.06 8.63 -6.01
CA THR A 189 11.71 7.62 -6.84
C THR A 189 10.72 6.52 -7.21
N SER A 190 10.96 5.86 -8.34
CA SER A 190 10.15 4.70 -8.73
C SER A 190 10.98 3.66 -9.47
N GLU A 191 10.63 2.40 -9.27
CA GLU A 191 11.08 1.26 -10.05
C GLU A 191 9.84 0.58 -10.64
N ILE A 192 9.81 0.41 -11.96
CA ILE A 192 8.63 -0.09 -12.66
C ILE A 192 9.06 -1.19 -13.62
N LEU A 193 8.62 -2.40 -13.36
CA LEU A 193 8.93 -3.61 -14.12
C LEU A 193 7.64 -4.36 -14.45
N ASN A 194 7.60 -4.99 -15.63
CA ASN A 194 6.51 -5.88 -16.04
C ASN A 194 5.11 -5.25 -15.92
N VAL A 195 4.92 -4.06 -16.50
CA VAL A 195 3.62 -3.38 -16.52
C VAL A 195 2.95 -3.56 -17.88
N SER A 196 1.67 -3.94 -17.87
CA SER A 196 0.80 -3.93 -19.05
C SER A 196 -0.44 -3.09 -18.81
N VAL A 197 -0.91 -2.42 -19.86
CA VAL A 197 -2.11 -1.58 -19.81
C VAL A 197 -2.93 -1.82 -21.08
N GLY A 198 -4.23 -2.03 -20.91
CA GLY A 198 -5.17 -2.19 -22.02
C GLY A 198 -5.19 -3.61 -22.55
N ARG A 199 -6.12 -4.40 -22.04
CA ARG A 199 -6.50 -5.70 -22.61
C ARG A 199 -7.97 -5.61 -23.04
N ARG A 200 -8.25 -5.99 -24.28
CA ARG A 200 -9.59 -6.01 -24.86
C ARG A 200 -10.44 -7.12 -24.25
#